data_AF-A0A6H1P2X4-F1
#
_entry.id   AF-A0A6H1P2X4-F1
#
_cell.length_a   1.000
_cell.length_b   1.000
_cell.length_c   1.000
_cell.angle_alpha   90.00
_cell.angle_beta   90.00
_cell.angle_gamma   90.00
#
_symmetry.space_group_name_H-M   'P 1'
#
loop_
_entity.id
_entity.type
_entity.pdbx_description
1 polymer ?
#
loop_
_entity_poly.entity_id
_entity_poly.type
_entity_poly.pdbx_seq_one_letter_code
_entity_poly.pdbx_strand_id
1 'polypeptide(L)'
;MMIEFKLIQLAEQIGCEMRPEGENIRVMNIDSLPSLLKVKIIEHKTQILEILKRDNQAKKMGFIIGLPGQIYFRSINKKSIVYMEEYDGNWELWMETHHANRSTSIKVIYRSSEFEKVILKAKNYFDFVQQKQNNRNLQ
;
A
#
# COMPACT_ATOMS: atom_id res chain seq x y z
N MET A 1 5.20 14.72 -8.03
CA MET A 1 5.29 13.25 -8.13
C MET A 1 6.61 12.84 -7.49
N MET A 2 6.57 12.09 -6.39
CA MET A 2 7.74 11.72 -5.58
C MET A 2 8.74 10.85 -6.37
N ILE A 3 10.04 11.07 -6.17
CA ILE A 3 11.11 10.34 -6.87
C ILE A 3 11.41 8.99 -6.19
N GLU A 4 10.99 8.84 -4.94
CA GLU A 4 11.39 7.80 -4.00
C GLU A 4 10.77 6.44 -4.34
N PHE A 5 9.48 6.38 -4.66
CA PHE A 5 8.83 5.12 -5.07
C PHE A 5 9.47 4.56 -6.35
N LYS A 6 9.96 5.43 -7.25
CA LYS A 6 10.66 5.01 -8.47
C LYS A 6 12.01 4.36 -8.13
N LEU A 7 12.71 4.84 -7.10
CA LEU A 7 13.95 4.22 -6.65
C LEU A 7 13.70 2.80 -6.12
N ILE A 8 12.61 2.60 -5.38
CA ILE A 8 12.18 1.29 -4.90
C ILE A 8 11.85 0.37 -6.09
N GLN A 9 11.03 0.82 -7.03
CA GLN A 9 10.67 0.04 -8.22
C GLN A 9 11.87 -0.31 -9.10
N LEU A 10 12.80 0.63 -9.29
CA LEU A 10 14.03 0.37 -10.06
C LEU A 10 14.89 -0.69 -9.37
N ALA A 11 15.02 -0.64 -8.04
CA ALA A 11 15.73 -1.67 -7.28
C ALA A 11 15.05 -3.04 -7.43
N GLU A 12 13.72 -3.10 -7.37
CA GLU A 12 12.96 -4.34 -7.56
C GLU A 12 13.13 -4.91 -8.98
N GLN A 13 13.13 -4.07 -10.02
CA GLN A 13 13.30 -4.48 -11.42
C GLN A 13 14.65 -5.14 -11.70
N ILE A 14 15.70 -4.76 -10.97
CA ILE A 14 17.03 -5.36 -11.08
C ILE A 14 17.24 -6.52 -10.09
N GLY A 15 16.17 -6.99 -9.43
CA GLY A 15 16.20 -8.14 -8.53
C GLY A 15 16.69 -7.83 -7.11
N CYS A 16 16.76 -6.56 -6.72
CA CYS A 16 17.03 -6.16 -5.34
C CYS A 16 15.73 -6.02 -4.56
N GLU A 17 15.73 -6.44 -3.29
CA GLU A 17 14.59 -6.23 -2.39
C GLU A 17 15.00 -5.30 -1.26
N MET A 18 14.22 -4.25 -1.01
CA MET A 18 14.47 -3.29 0.06
C MET A 18 13.54 -3.56 1.24
N ARG A 19 14.11 -3.68 2.45
CA ARG A 19 13.36 -3.93 3.68
C ARG A 19 13.73 -2.91 4.77
N PRO A 20 12.75 -2.42 5.55
CA PRO A 20 13.04 -1.58 6.70
C PRO A 20 13.58 -2.44 7.85
N GLU A 21 14.68 -2.01 8.47
CA GLU A 21 15.32 -2.65 9.62
C GLU A 21 15.66 -1.57 10.66
N GLY A 22 14.70 -1.31 11.56
CA GLY A 22 14.75 -0.17 12.47
C GLY A 22 14.80 1.16 11.70
N GLU A 23 15.91 1.88 11.88
CA GLU A 23 16.22 3.16 11.20
C GLU A 23 17.10 2.99 9.95
N ASN A 24 17.27 1.75 9.49
CA ASN A 24 18.07 1.40 8.32
C ASN A 24 17.23 0.70 7.25
N ILE A 25 17.78 0.68 6.04
CA ILE A 25 17.22 -0.09 4.92
C ILE A 25 18.20 -1.22 4.62
N ARG A 26 17.71 -2.45 4.71
CA ARG A 26 18.42 -3.63 4.23
C ARG A 26 18.10 -3.84 2.76
N VAL A 27 19.14 -3.97 1.94
CA VAL A 27 19.01 -4.29 0.51
C VAL A 27 19.49 -5.72 0.29
N MET A 28 18.57 -6.59 -0.13
CA MET A 28 18.90 -7.95 -0.56
C MET A 28 19.44 -7.91 -1.99
N ASN A 29 20.39 -8.78 -2.31
CA ASN A 29 21.08 -8.83 -3.62
C ASN A 29 21.77 -7.50 -3.99
N ILE A 30 22.36 -6.82 -3.01
CA ILE A 30 22.99 -5.49 -3.16
C ILE A 30 24.11 -5.43 -4.21
N ASP A 31 24.69 -6.56 -4.57
CA ASP A 31 25.73 -6.64 -5.60
C ASP A 31 25.19 -6.34 -7.00
N SER A 32 23.89 -6.59 -7.23
CA SER A 32 23.20 -6.24 -8.47
C SER A 32 22.83 -4.75 -8.55
N LEU A 33 22.97 -4.00 -7.46
CA LEU A 33 22.56 -2.60 -7.37
C LEU A 33 23.65 -1.66 -7.94
N PRO A 34 23.38 -0.89 -9.01
CA PRO A 34 24.35 0.04 -9.59
C PRO A 34 24.77 1.13 -8.59
N SER A 35 26.04 1.55 -8.65
CA SER A 35 26.61 2.56 -7.75
C SER A 35 25.82 3.87 -7.73
N LEU A 36 25.33 4.32 -8.89
CA LEU A 36 24.50 5.52 -8.99
C LEU A 36 23.18 5.36 -8.22
N LEU A 37 22.57 4.18 -8.24
CA LEU A 37 21.33 3.91 -7.53
C LEU A 37 21.57 3.80 -6.02
N LYS A 38 22.72 3.26 -5.60
CA LYS A 38 23.15 3.27 -4.17
C LYS A 38 23.22 4.69 -3.61
N VAL A 39 23.85 5.62 -4.33
CA VAL A 39 23.96 7.02 -3.90
C VAL A 39 22.57 7.64 -3.73
N LYS A 40 21.68 7.49 -4.72
CA LYS A 40 20.32 8.02 -4.64
C LYS A 40 19.50 7.41 -3.50
N ILE A 41 19.64 6.11 -3.23
CA ILE A 41 18.98 5.46 -2.10
C ILE A 41 19.46 6.04 -0.77
N ILE A 42 20.75 6.34 -0.65
CA ILE A 42 21.32 6.98 0.55
C ILE A 42 20.78 8.41 0.71
N GLU A 43 20.77 9.20 -0.37
CA GLU A 43 20.25 10.58 -0.38
C GLU A 43 18.78 10.67 0.05
N HIS A 44 17.96 9.69 -0.38
CA HIS A 44 16.53 9.63 -0.09
C HIS A 44 16.17 8.62 1.02
N LYS A 45 17.14 8.21 1.85
CA LYS A 45 16.99 7.10 2.81
C LYS A 45 15.76 7.26 3.70
N THR A 46 15.56 8.45 4.28
CA THR A 46 14.49 8.68 5.26
C THR A 46 13.11 8.50 4.62
N GLN A 47 12.87 9.11 3.46
CA GLN A 47 11.60 9.03 2.75
C GLN A 47 11.34 7.62 2.22
N ILE A 48 12.36 6.94 1.70
CA ILE A 48 12.25 5.54 1.28
C ILE A 48 11.91 4.66 2.49
N LEU A 49 12.55 4.88 3.64
CA LEU A 49 12.28 4.12 4.86
C LEU A 49 10.82 4.32 5.33
N GLU A 50 10.30 5.54 5.28
CA GLU A 50 8.89 5.83 5.59
C GLU A 50 7.93 5.14 4.63
N ILE A 51 8.25 5.09 3.33
CA ILE A 51 7.47 4.33 2.34
C ILE A 51 7.47 2.85 2.72
N LEU A 52 8.64 2.26 2.94
CA LEU A 52 8.77 0.84 3.28
C LEU A 52 8.07 0.48 4.60
N LYS A 53 8.08 1.37 5.60
CA LYS A 53 7.34 1.20 6.86
C LYS A 53 5.83 1.18 6.61
N ARG A 54 5.30 2.12 5.82
CA ARG A 54 3.87 2.19 5.43
C ARG A 54 3.43 0.98 4.60
N ASP A 55 4.23 0.61 3.61
CA ASP A 55 4.05 -0.58 2.78
C ASP A 55 3.92 -1.85 3.62
N ASN A 56 4.79 -2.00 4.63
CA ASN A 56 4.74 -3.13 5.54
C ASN A 56 3.51 -3.10 6.46
N GLN A 57 3.08 -1.93 6.94
CA GLN A 57 1.83 -1.81 7.70
C GLN A 57 0.62 -2.20 6.83
N ALA A 58 0.56 -1.72 5.58
CA ALA A 58 -0.50 -2.08 4.64
C ALA A 58 -0.52 -3.59 4.35
N LYS A 59 0.64 -4.20 4.07
CA LYS A 59 0.80 -5.66 3.88
C LYS A 59 0.30 -6.45 5.08
N LYS A 60 0.65 -6.05 6.32
CA LYS A 60 0.18 -6.72 7.55
C LYS A 60 -1.34 -6.70 7.68
N MET A 61 -2.01 -5.73 7.06
CA MET A 61 -3.47 -5.64 7.02
C MET A 61 -4.11 -6.36 5.83
N GLY A 62 -3.32 -7.13 5.07
CA GLY A 62 -3.79 -7.91 3.93
C GLY A 62 -4.00 -7.08 2.66
N PHE A 63 -3.45 -5.86 2.60
CA PHE A 63 -3.38 -5.15 1.34
C PHE A 63 -2.25 -5.69 0.46
N ILE A 64 -2.48 -5.64 -0.85
CA ILE A 64 -1.47 -5.76 -1.89
C ILE A 64 -0.97 -4.36 -2.23
N ILE A 65 0.33 -4.22 -2.47
CA ILE A 65 0.94 -2.96 -2.90
C ILE A 65 0.81 -2.85 -4.41
N GLY A 66 0.08 -1.84 -4.89
CA GLY A 66 0.02 -1.49 -6.30
C GLY A 66 1.15 -0.54 -6.69
N LEU A 67 1.42 0.46 -5.85
CA LEU A 67 2.52 1.40 -6.02
C LEU A 67 3.12 1.73 -4.64
N PRO A 68 4.43 1.48 -4.40
CA PRO A 68 5.05 1.71 -3.10
C PRO A 68 4.78 3.11 -2.55
N GLY A 69 4.29 3.18 -1.32
CA GLY A 69 4.03 4.43 -0.62
C GLY A 69 2.83 5.23 -1.11
N GLN A 70 2.11 4.74 -2.13
CA GLN A 70 1.06 5.51 -2.80
C GLN A 70 -0.24 4.75 -3.00
N ILE A 71 -0.23 3.50 -3.47
CA ILE A 71 -1.47 2.76 -3.79
C ILE A 71 -1.43 1.36 -3.19
N TYR A 72 -2.44 1.06 -2.38
CA TYR A 72 -2.68 -0.26 -1.81
C TYR A 72 -4.10 -0.72 -2.12
N PHE A 73 -4.31 -2.02 -2.32
CA PHE A 73 -5.65 -2.56 -2.55
C PHE A 73 -5.87 -3.93 -1.92
N ARG A 74 -7.11 -4.21 -1.52
CA ARG A 74 -7.52 -5.50 -0.96
C ARG A 74 -8.87 -5.90 -1.52
N SER A 75 -8.94 -7.11 -2.09
CA SER A 75 -10.22 -7.70 -2.49
C SER A 75 -11.02 -8.11 -1.25
N ILE A 76 -12.28 -7.70 -1.21
CA ILE A 76 -13.25 -8.08 -0.18
C ILE A 76 -14.03 -9.33 -0.57
N ASN A 77 -14.35 -9.43 -1.86
CA ASN A 77 -15.02 -10.55 -2.50
C ASN A 77 -14.80 -10.44 -4.02
N LYS A 78 -15.38 -11.35 -4.81
CA LYS A 78 -15.22 -11.40 -6.28
C LYS A 78 -15.64 -10.12 -7.02
N LYS A 79 -16.41 -9.24 -6.39
CA LYS A 79 -16.98 -8.03 -7.00
C LYS A 79 -16.50 -6.74 -6.37
N SER A 80 -15.89 -6.77 -5.18
CA SER A 80 -15.55 -5.54 -4.45
C SER A 80 -14.07 -5.50 -4.08
N ILE A 81 -13.43 -4.36 -4.39
CA ILE A 81 -12.03 -4.07 -4.07
C ILE A 81 -12.01 -2.77 -3.28
N VAL A 82 -11.25 -2.75 -2.18
CA VAL A 82 -10.98 -1.54 -1.41
C VAL A 82 -9.59 -1.05 -1.77
N TYR A 83 -9.48 0.24 -2.08
CA TYR A 83 -8.26 0.94 -2.39
C TYR A 83 -7.94 1.93 -1.28
N MET A 84 -6.66 2.07 -0.98
CA MET A 84 -6.09 3.10 -0.12
C MET A 84 -5.00 3.80 -0.92
N GLU A 85 -5.26 5.06 -1.26
CA GLU A 85 -4.44 5.83 -2.20
C GLU A 85 -4.01 7.16 -1.59
N GLU A 86 -2.77 7.55 -1.82
CA GLU A 86 -2.25 8.88 -1.53
C GLU A 86 -2.35 9.76 -2.78
N TYR A 87 -3.03 10.89 -2.62
CA TYR A 87 -3.15 11.92 -3.63
C TYR A 87 -3.13 13.29 -2.95
N ASP A 88 -2.21 14.14 -3.40
CA ASP A 88 -2.11 15.54 -2.99
C ASP A 88 -2.03 15.73 -1.46
N GLY A 89 -1.17 14.94 -0.81
CA GLY A 89 -0.95 14.98 0.64
C GLY A 89 -2.09 14.38 1.46
N ASN A 90 -3.08 13.76 0.80
CA ASN A 90 -4.23 13.15 1.44
C ASN A 90 -4.32 11.67 1.09
N TRP A 91 -4.59 10.87 2.11
CA TRP A 91 -4.95 9.47 1.98
C TRP A 91 -6.45 9.33 1.85
N GLU A 92 -6.87 8.60 0.82
CA GLU A 92 -8.26 8.24 0.58
C GLU A 92 -8.43 6.72 0.65
N LEU A 93 -9.38 6.28 1.48
CA LEU A 93 -9.87 4.91 1.50
C LEU A 93 -11.20 4.89 0.74
N TRP A 94 -11.25 4.15 -0.35
CA TRP A 94 -12.44 4.03 -1.19
C TRP A 94 -12.65 2.60 -1.67
N MET A 95 -13.85 2.29 -2.13
CA MET A 95 -14.22 0.97 -2.60
C MET A 95 -14.81 1.06 -3.99
N GLU A 96 -14.38 0.15 -4.84
CA GLU A 96 -14.96 -0.12 -6.14
C GLU A 96 -15.80 -1.40 -6.06
N THR A 97 -17.00 -1.39 -6.66
CA THR A 97 -17.80 -2.61 -6.84
C THR A 97 -18.17 -2.82 -8.31
N HIS A 98 -17.82 -4.00 -8.81
CA HIS A 98 -18.02 -4.43 -10.20
C HIS A 98 -19.29 -5.28 -10.33
N HIS A 99 -20.16 -4.92 -11.28
CA HIS A 99 -21.29 -5.74 -11.71
C HIS A 99 -21.13 -6.06 -13.19
N ALA A 100 -21.18 -7.34 -13.55
CA ALA A 100 -21.26 -7.83 -14.94
C ALA A 100 -20.37 -7.05 -15.94
N ASN A 101 -19.05 -7.14 -15.77
CA ASN A 101 -18.03 -6.50 -16.63
C ASN A 101 -18.05 -4.97 -16.70
N ARG A 102 -18.72 -4.27 -15.77
CA ARG A 102 -18.63 -2.81 -15.59
C ARG A 102 -18.36 -2.46 -14.13
N SER A 103 -17.54 -1.44 -13.88
CA SER A 103 -17.48 -0.79 -12.56
C SER A 103 -18.79 -0.04 -12.37
N THR A 104 -19.54 -0.29 -11.30
CA THR A 104 -20.91 0.27 -11.18
C THR A 104 -21.13 1.07 -9.91
N SER A 105 -20.21 1.05 -8.94
CA SER A 105 -20.24 2.03 -7.84
C SER A 105 -18.86 2.27 -7.25
N ILE A 106 -18.57 3.55 -6.99
CA ILE A 106 -17.42 4.03 -6.24
C ILE A 106 -17.96 4.62 -4.95
N LYS A 107 -17.38 4.23 -3.81
CA LYS A 107 -17.74 4.75 -2.50
C LYS A 107 -16.49 5.16 -1.72
N VAL A 108 -16.38 6.44 -1.39
CA VAL A 108 -15.40 6.93 -0.42
C VAL A 108 -15.81 6.45 0.98
N ILE A 109 -14.88 5.81 1.68
CA ILE A 109 -15.06 5.32 3.05
C ILE A 109 -14.49 6.35 4.02
N TYR A 110 -13.30 6.89 3.75
CA TYR A 110 -12.62 7.82 4.63
C TYR A 110 -11.54 8.63 3.91
N ARG A 111 -11.25 9.84 4.40
CA ARG A 111 -10.17 10.71 3.91
C ARG A 111 -9.44 11.34 5.09
N SER A 112 -8.11 11.41 5.02
CA SER A 112 -7.28 12.12 5.99
C SER A 112 -5.88 12.36 5.43
N SER A 113 -5.21 13.43 5.84
CA SER A 113 -3.78 13.63 5.57
C SER A 113 -2.89 12.64 6.34
N GLU A 114 -3.42 11.97 7.37
CA GLU A 114 -2.66 11.06 8.22
C GLU A 114 -2.91 9.60 7.84
N PHE A 115 -1.87 8.94 7.31
CA PHE A 115 -1.89 7.52 6.95
C PHE A 115 -2.44 6.64 8.08
N GLU A 116 -1.98 6.87 9.31
CA GLU A 116 -2.35 6.07 10.50
C GLU A 116 -3.86 6.09 10.78
N LYS A 117 -4.53 7.22 10.51
CA LYS A 117 -5.99 7.33 10.65
C LYS A 117 -6.71 6.53 9.57
N VAL A 118 -6.20 6.58 8.34
CA VAL A 118 -6.81 5.89 7.20
C VAL A 118 -6.65 4.38 7.32
N ILE A 119 -5.46 3.90 7.70
CA ILE A 119 -5.22 2.46 7.89
C ILE A 119 -6.02 1.91 9.08
N LEU A 120 -6.18 2.66 10.17
CA LEU A 120 -7.09 2.27 11.27
C LEU A 120 -8.55 2.16 10.80
N LYS A 121 -9.00 3.08 9.94
CA LYS A 121 -10.35 3.01 9.36
C LYS A 121 -10.51 1.84 8.40
N ALA A 122 -9.48 1.50 7.63
CA ALA A 122 -9.47 0.31 6.80
C ALA A 122 -9.64 -0.96 7.65
N LYS A 123 -8.95 -1.05 8.80
CA LYS A 123 -9.05 -2.19 9.71
C LYS A 123 -10.49 -2.37 10.20
N ASN A 124 -11.07 -1.30 10.73
CA ASN A 124 -12.44 -1.31 11.23
C ASN A 124 -13.45 -1.67 10.14
N TYR A 125 -13.22 -1.20 8.91
CA TYR A 125 -14.05 -1.55 7.77
C TYR A 125 -13.97 -3.04 7.43
N PHE A 126 -12.77 -3.61 7.37
CA PHE A 126 -12.58 -5.04 7.10
C PHE A 126 -13.17 -5.92 8.20
N ASP A 127 -12.97 -5.56 9.47
CA ASP A 127 -13.53 -6.28 10.61
C ASP A 127 -15.07 -6.31 10.54
N PHE A 128 -15.70 -5.17 10.23
CA PHE A 128 -17.15 -5.07 10.03
C PHE A 128 -17.64 -5.94 8.87
N VAL A 129 -16.96 -5.88 7.73
CA VAL A 129 -17.33 -6.65 6.54
C VAL A 129 -17.21 -8.15 6.80
N GLN A 130 -16.15 -8.59 7.47
CA GLN A 130 -15.93 -9.99 7.83
C GLN A 130 -17.03 -10.51 8.76
N GLN A 131 -17.39 -9.75 9.81
CA GLN A 131 -18.49 -10.11 10.71
C GLN A 131 -19.82 -10.27 9.95
N LYS A 132 -20.13 -9.35 9.04
CA LYS A 132 -21.35 -9.40 8.23
C LYS A 132 -21.39 -10.62 7.30
N GLN A 133 -20.24 -11.04 6.76
CA GLN A 133 -20.16 -12.25 5.93
C GLN A 133 -20.38 -13.51 6.77
N ASN A 134 -19.77 -13.61 7.95
CA ASN A 134 -19.95 -14.74 8.84
C ASN A 134 -21.42 -14.91 9.26
N ASN A 135 -22.10 -13.82 9.62
CA ASN A 135 -23.50 -13.87 10.01
C ASN A 135 -24.45 -14.31 8.88
N ARG A 136 -24.12 -14.00 7.62
CA ARG A 136 -24.89 -14.45 6.45
C ARG A 136 -24.71 -15.92 6.13
N ASN A 137 -23.55 -16.50 6.47
CA ASN A 137 -23.25 -17.90 6.21
C ASN A 137 -23.81 -18.84 7.31
N LEU A 138 -24.31 -18.28 8.41
CA LEU A 138 -24.94 -18.99 9.53
C LEU A 138 -26.48 -19.01 9.43
N GLN A 139 -27.06 -18.38 8.40
CA GLN A 139 -28.49 -18.38 8.08
C GLN A 139 -28.74 -19.30 6.87
#